data_AF-A0A2S9DPD7-F1
#
_entry.id   AF-A0A2S9DPD7-F1
#
_cell.length_a   1.000
_cell.length_b   1.000
_cell.length_c   1.000
_cell.angle_alpha   90.00
_cell.angle_beta   90.00
_cell.angle_gamma   90.00
#
_symmetry.space_group_name_H-M   'P 1'
#
loop_
_entity.id
_entity.type
_entity.pdbx_description
1 polymer ?
#
loop_
_entity_poly.entity_id
_entity_poly.type
_entity_poly.pdbx_seq_one_letter_code
_entity_poly.pdbx_strand_id
1 'polypeptide(L)'
;MSLELPVAVRASALSGIRRFTKRRFRYFNYALRYRDGREVSDLGSIEFGKLLQGHRYPADTHCVRNGAERHCPERGDGVWVDYPYGNPLPS
;
A
#
# COMPACT_ATOMS: atom_id res chain seq x y z
N MET A 1 -12.07 -16.81 12.50
CA MET A 1 -12.56 -16.21 11.24
C MET A 1 -11.36 -16.01 10.33
N SER A 2 -11.37 -16.58 9.13
CA SER A 2 -10.33 -16.33 8.13
C SER A 2 -10.41 -14.85 7.73
N LEU A 3 -9.37 -14.07 8.02
CA LEU A 3 -9.28 -12.71 7.48
C LEU A 3 -9.06 -12.84 5.97
N GLU A 4 -10.08 -12.47 5.19
CA GLU A 4 -9.98 -12.41 3.74
C GLU A 4 -8.84 -11.47 3.34
N LEU A 5 -8.02 -11.89 2.38
CA LEU A 5 -6.93 -11.07 1.84
C LEU A 5 -7.48 -10.14 0.74
N PRO A 6 -6.93 -8.93 0.59
CA PRO A 6 -7.35 -8.04 -0.48
C PRO A 6 -6.96 -8.58 -1.85
N VAL A 7 -7.66 -8.10 -2.88
CA VAL A 7 -7.35 -8.40 -4.28
C VAL A 7 -6.50 -7.31 -4.94
N ALA A 8 -6.52 -6.10 -4.37
CA ALA A 8 -5.73 -4.99 -4.87
C ALA A 8 -5.25 -4.05 -3.77
N VAL A 9 -4.14 -3.38 -4.04
CA VAL A 9 -3.50 -2.38 -3.16
C VAL A 9 -3.24 -1.11 -3.94
N ARG A 10 -3.31 0.05 -3.29
CA ARG A 10 -2.85 1.31 -3.85
C ARG A 10 -2.02 2.06 -2.81
N ALA A 11 -0.91 2.65 -3.24
CA ALA A 11 -0.13 3.55 -2.41
C ALA A 11 -0.47 5.02 -2.74
N SER A 12 -0.49 5.87 -1.72
CA SER A 12 -0.68 7.32 -1.85
C SER A 12 0.52 8.03 -1.26
N ALA A 13 1.25 8.76 -2.10
CA ALA A 13 2.46 9.47 -1.72
C ALA A 13 2.12 10.81 -1.05
N LEU A 14 2.71 11.01 0.13
CA LEU A 14 2.59 12.20 0.94
C LEU A 14 3.98 12.80 1.16
N SER A 15 4.02 14.11 1.40
CA SER A 15 5.26 14.83 1.71
C SER A 15 5.26 15.27 3.16
N GLY A 16 6.31 14.93 3.89
CA GLY A 16 6.60 15.41 5.23
C GLY A 16 7.83 16.31 5.26
N ILE A 17 7.98 17.06 6.36
CA ILE A 17 9.19 17.84 6.64
C ILE A 17 9.79 17.34 7.95
N ARG A 18 11.07 16.93 7.92
CA ARG A 18 11.80 16.60 9.14
C ARG A 18 11.98 17.87 9.97
N ARG A 19 11.48 17.86 11.21
CA ARG A 19 11.44 19.07 12.07
C ARG A 19 12.80 19.75 12.25
N PHE A 20 13.84 18.96 12.50
CA PHE A 20 15.19 19.44 12.83
C PHE A 20 16.02 19.83 11.61
N THR A 21 16.02 19.00 10.55
CA THR A 21 16.84 19.26 9.36
C THR A 21 16.11 20.06 8.28
N LYS A 22 14.80 20.33 8.46
CA LYS A 22 13.90 20.90 7.44
C LYS A 22 13.89 20.16 6.10
N ARG A 23 14.48 18.96 6.03
CA ARG A 23 14.54 18.15 4.82
C ARG A 23 13.17 17.55 4.54
N ARG A 24 12.70 17.73 3.30
CA ARG A 24 11.49 17.05 2.80
C ARG A 24 11.74 15.56 2.70
N PHE A 25 10.75 14.76 3.08
CA PHE A 25 10.77 13.32 2.88
C PHE A 25 9.42 12.85 2.35
N ARG A 26 9.46 11.80 1.53
CA ARG A 26 8.28 11.12 1.00
C ARG A 26 7.91 9.97 1.93
N TYR A 27 6.64 9.80 2.19
CA TYR A 27 6.08 8.64 2.89
C TYR A 27 4.75 8.24 2.23
N PHE A 28 4.25 7.06 2.57
CA PHE A 28 3.08 6.48 1.91
C PHE A 28 2.00 6.10 2.92
N ASN A 29 0.75 6.35 2.51
CA ASN A 29 -0.42 5.65 3.03
C ASN A 29 -0.86 4.60 2.01
N TYR A 30 -1.67 3.64 2.46
CA TYR A 30 -2.17 2.57 1.61
C TYR A 30 -3.69 2.50 1.63
N ALA A 31 -4.24 2.04 0.51
CA ALA A 31 -5.61 1.58 0.41
C ALA A 31 -5.63 0.10 -0.03
N LEU A 32 -6.58 -0.65 0.49
CA LEU A 32 -6.83 -2.05 0.16
C LEU A 32 -8.22 -2.18 -0.45
N ARG A 33 -8.35 -3.00 -1.49
CA ARG A 33 -9.63 -3.39 -2.07
C ARG A 33 -9.83 -4.89 -1.92
N TYR A 34 -10.99 -5.29 -1.42
CA TYR A 34 -11.39 -6.68 -1.22
C TYR A 34 -12.29 -7.15 -2.37
N ARG A 35 -12.47 -8.47 -2.47
CA ARG A 35 -13.24 -9.09 -3.55
C ARG A 35 -14.72 -8.69 -3.52
N ASP A 36 -15.25 -8.40 -2.34
CA ASP A 36 -16.61 -7.91 -2.11
C ASP A 36 -16.82 -6.43 -2.51
N GLY A 37 -15.77 -5.76 -2.98
CA GLY A 37 -15.80 -4.34 -3.36
C GLY A 37 -15.55 -3.38 -2.19
N ARG A 38 -15.38 -3.90 -0.96
CA ARG A 38 -15.01 -3.07 0.18
C ARG A 38 -13.62 -2.48 -0.01
N GLU A 39 -13.48 -1.20 0.31
CA GLU A 39 -12.19 -0.53 0.38
C GLU A 39 -11.88 -0.07 1.80
N VAL A 40 -10.61 -0.14 2.17
CA VAL A 40 -10.07 0.40 3.43
C VAL A 40 -8.91 1.31 3.07
N SER A 41 -8.98 2.59 3.41
CA SER A 41 -8.01 3.62 3.04
C SER A 41 -7.21 4.14 4.25
N ASP A 42 -6.27 5.06 3.97
CA ASP A 42 -5.49 5.80 4.97
C ASP A 42 -4.70 4.93 5.95
N LEU A 43 -4.28 3.76 5.48
CA LEU A 43 -3.52 2.81 6.28
C LEU A 43 -2.05 3.21 6.33
N GLY A 44 -1.49 3.25 7.54
CA GLY A 44 -0.04 3.27 7.73
C GLY A 44 0.61 1.95 7.35
N SER A 45 1.94 1.92 7.29
CA SER A 45 2.70 0.71 6.93
C SER A 45 2.50 -0.46 7.91
N ILE A 46 2.22 -0.17 9.19
CA ILE A 46 1.99 -1.17 10.23
C ILE A 46 0.63 -1.83 10.04
N GLU A 47 -0.44 -1.04 9.90
CA GLU A 47 -1.80 -1.52 9.68
C GLU A 47 -1.90 -2.29 8.36
N PHE A 48 -1.26 -1.76 7.32
CA PHE A 48 -1.13 -2.41 6.02
C PHE A 48 -0.52 -3.82 6.14
N GLY A 49 0.64 -3.95 6.80
CA GLY A 49 1.30 -5.24 6.99
C GLY A 49 0.47 -6.22 7.83
N LYS A 50 -0.29 -5.75 8.82
CA LYS A 50 -1.21 -6.58 9.61
C LYS A 50 -2.35 -7.13 8.75
N LEU A 51 -2.99 -6.27 7.95
CA LEU A 51 -4.14 -6.66 7.10
C LEU A 51 -3.74 -7.61 5.97
N LEU A 52 -2.50 -7.50 5.47
CA LEU A 52 -1.92 -8.46 4.53
C LEU A 52 -1.35 -9.73 5.19
N GLN A 53 -1.48 -9.84 6.52
CA GLN A 53 -0.91 -10.93 7.31
C GLN A 53 0.59 -11.12 7.02
N GLY A 54 1.37 -10.04 6.94
CA GLY A 54 2.79 -10.09 6.55
C GLY A 54 3.70 -10.91 7.47
N HIS A 55 3.27 -11.20 8.70
CA HIS A 55 3.95 -12.18 9.56
C HIS A 55 3.87 -13.61 9.01
N ARG A 56 2.79 -13.93 8.28
CA ARG A 56 2.51 -15.22 7.64
C ARG A 56 2.94 -15.22 6.16
N TYR A 57 2.75 -14.09 5.47
CA TYR A 57 3.07 -13.91 4.05
C TYR A 57 4.02 -12.73 3.83
N PRO A 58 5.28 -12.81 4.33
CA PRO A 58 6.21 -11.68 4.28
C PRO A 58 6.66 -11.33 2.86
N ALA A 59 6.88 -12.34 2.00
CA ALA A 59 7.26 -12.13 0.61
C ALA A 59 6.16 -11.40 -0.17
N ASP A 60 4.92 -11.87 -0.06
CA ASP A 60 3.75 -11.28 -0.72
C ASP A 60 3.55 -9.83 -0.28
N THR A 61 3.61 -9.58 1.03
CA THR A 61 3.49 -8.23 1.60
C THR A 61 4.58 -7.30 1.09
N HIS A 62 5.81 -7.80 0.97
CA HIS A 62 6.93 -7.02 0.46
C HIS A 62 6.81 -6.75 -1.05
N CYS A 63 6.44 -7.75 -1.84
CA CYS A 63 6.24 -7.63 -3.29
C CYS A 63 5.16 -6.60 -3.61
N VAL A 64 3.96 -6.76 -3.04
CA VAL A 64 2.85 -5.85 -3.31
C VAL A 64 3.13 -4.42 -2.83
N ARG A 65 3.81 -4.24 -1.68
CA ARG A 65 4.20 -2.92 -1.20
C ARG A 65 5.14 -2.24 -2.20
N ASN A 66 6.18 -2.93 -2.62
CA ASN A 66 7.16 -2.38 -3.55
C ASN A 66 6.55 -2.08 -4.92
N GLY A 67 5.63 -2.93 -5.39
CA GLY A 67 4.87 -2.68 -6.60
C GLY A 67 4.01 -1.42 -6.49
N ALA A 68 3.21 -1.32 -5.43
CA ALA A 68 2.36 -0.16 -5.19
C ALA A 68 3.16 1.16 -5.07
N GLU A 69 4.26 1.15 -4.32
CA GLU A 69 5.14 2.32 -4.16
C GLU A 69 5.85 2.70 -5.47
N ARG A 70 6.33 1.70 -6.25
CA ARG A 70 6.99 1.92 -7.54
C ARG A 70 6.09 2.61 -8.55
N HIS A 71 4.80 2.24 -8.55
CA HIS A 71 3.80 2.80 -9.47
C HIS A 71 3.04 4.01 -8.86
N CYS A 72 3.53 4.54 -7.74
CA CYS A 72 2.96 5.73 -7.12
C CYS A 72 3.68 7.00 -7.61
N PRO A 73 2.95 8.05 -8.01
CA PRO A 73 3.53 9.33 -8.40
C PRO A 73 4.23 10.00 -7.21
N GLU A 74 4.98 11.07 -7.48
CA GLU A 74 5.73 11.79 -6.44
C GLU A 74 4.82 12.35 -5.33
N ARG A 75 3.58 12.70 -5.65
CA ARG A 75 2.54 13.10 -4.69
C ARG A 75 1.16 12.65 -5.17
N GLY A 76 0.32 12.21 -4.22
CA GLY A 76 -1.04 11.77 -4.49
C GLY A 76 -1.16 10.26 -4.71
N ASP A 77 -2.31 9.84 -5.22
CA ASP A 77 -2.66 8.44 -5.37
C ASP A 77 -1.93 7.79 -6.55
N GLY A 78 -1.40 6.59 -6.33
CA GLY A 78 -0.89 5.72 -7.38
C GLY A 78 -1.99 4.93 -8.09
N VAL A 79 -1.57 4.04 -8.97
CA VAL A 79 -2.46 3.04 -9.58
C VAL A 79 -2.77 1.93 -8.57
N TRP A 80 -3.88 1.24 -8.79
CA TRP A 80 -4.14 -0.02 -8.11
C TRP A 80 -3.22 -1.10 -8.69
N VAL A 81 -2.62 -1.90 -7.81
CA VAL A 81 -1.82 -3.07 -8.14
C VAL A 81 -2.46 -4.34 -7.58
N ASP A 82 -2.22 -5.47 -8.23
CA ASP A 82 -2.70 -6.77 -7.78
C ASP A 82 -2.01 -7.23 -6.48
N TYR A 83 -2.75 -7.97 -5.66
CA TYR A 83 -2.16 -8.78 -4.59
C TYR A 83 -2.09 -10.24 -5.06
N PRO A 84 -0.98 -10.97 -4.85
CA PRO A 84 0.21 -10.58 -4.09
C PRO A 84 1.37 -10.01 -4.91
N TYR A 85 1.21 -9.80 -6.23
CA TYR A 85 2.35 -9.60 -7.12
C TYR A 85 2.80 -8.13 -7.27
N GLY A 86 1.93 -7.16 -7.02
CA GLY A 86 2.25 -5.74 -7.12
C GLY A 86 2.30 -5.20 -8.55
N ASN A 87 1.67 -5.89 -9.51
CA ASN A 87 1.54 -5.44 -10.89
C ASN A 87 0.33 -4.51 -11.05
N PRO A 88 0.42 -3.43 -11.85
CA PRO A 88 -0.73 -2.57 -12.14
C PRO A 88 -1.93 -3.35 -12.68
N LEU A 89 -3.11 -3.08 -12.14
CA LEU A 89 -4.35 -3.58 -12.70
C LEU A 89 -4.68 -2.83 -14.00
N PRO A 90 -5.29 -3.50 -15.00
CA PRO A 90 -5.79 -2.82 -16.19
C PRO A 90 -6.85 -1.78 -15.79
N SER A 91 -6.70 -0.58 -16.35
CA SER A 91 -7.61 0.56 -16.18
C SER A 91 -8.95 0.36 -16.87
#